data_AF-A0AAE3YD77-F1
#
_entry.id   AF-A0AAE3YD77-F1
#
_cell.length_a   1.000
_cell.length_b   1.000
_cell.length_c   1.000
_cell.angle_alpha   90.00
_cell.angle_beta   90.00
_cell.angle_gamma   90.00
#
_symmetry.space_group_name_H-M   'P 1'
#
loop_
_entity.id
_entity.type
_entity.pdbx_description
1 polymer ?
#
loop_
_entity_poly.entity_id
_entity_poly.type
_entity_poly.pdbx_seq_one_letter_code
_entity_poly.pdbx_strand_id
1 'polypeptide(L)'
;MSLTKCPQCQKDINSTALFCPQCGYSIKTDPKQKSSDILPPQTPKKQNNGCGIVLLFIGILFIIFLIKTCSETEDHSNSPSETVSQFSKEDSIKNKAKIDSIDQQQKIENEKFLKTKAGKIHKKHPEWSKEDCIKISEHKIWIGMHYDMLVYIRGRPNNINTSNYGDGPNYQACWYDYDPSCFYFDESQIITSYN
;
A
#
# COMPACT_ATOMS: atom_id res chain seq x y z
N MET A 1 4.47 -30.86 23.37
CA MET A 1 4.15 -29.76 22.44
C MET A 1 2.74 -29.30 22.78
N SER A 2 2.51 -28.02 23.06
CA SER A 2 1.17 -27.53 23.37
C SER A 2 0.40 -27.33 22.06
N LEU A 3 -0.84 -27.82 22.02
CA LEU A 3 -1.75 -27.67 20.88
C LEU A 3 -2.79 -26.61 21.21
N THR A 4 -3.06 -25.72 20.25
CA THR A 4 -4.14 -24.73 20.33
C THR A 4 -5.07 -24.89 19.14
N LYS A 5 -6.29 -24.35 19.24
CA LYS A 5 -7.26 -24.36 18.14
C LYS A 5 -7.08 -23.09 17.30
N CYS A 6 -7.02 -23.24 15.97
CA CYS A 6 -7.04 -22.09 15.08
C CYS A 6 -8.36 -21.29 15.26
N PRO A 7 -8.31 -19.96 15.48
CA PRO A 7 -9.53 -19.17 15.72
C PRO A 7 -10.43 -19.05 14.49
N GLN A 8 -9.90 -19.27 13.27
CA GLN A 8 -10.69 -19.19 12.05
C GLN A 8 -11.34 -20.55 11.67
N CYS A 9 -10.59 -21.65 11.75
CA CYS A 9 -11.07 -22.96 11.26
C CYS A 9 -11.20 -24.04 12.34
N GLN A 10 -10.86 -23.75 13.59
CA GLN A 10 -10.99 -24.63 14.77
C GLN A 10 -10.24 -25.96 14.68
N LYS A 11 -9.33 -26.12 13.73
CA LYS A 11 -8.41 -27.26 13.67
C LYS A 11 -7.25 -27.08 14.63
N ASP A 12 -6.72 -28.20 15.12
CA ASP A 12 -5.57 -28.22 16.01
C ASP A 12 -4.31 -27.77 15.29
N ILE A 13 -3.54 -26.93 15.96
CA ILE A 13 -2.30 -26.34 15.48
C ILE A 13 -1.28 -26.25 16.61
N ASN A 14 0.00 -26.15 16.26
CA ASN A 14 1.05 -25.90 17.25
C ASN A 14 0.88 -24.50 17.85
N SER A 15 1.01 -24.37 19.17
CA SER A 15 0.92 -23.08 19.88
C SER A 15 1.92 -22.02 19.40
N THR A 16 3.02 -22.43 18.75
CA THR A 16 4.03 -21.51 18.17
C THR A 16 3.85 -21.27 16.67
N ALA A 17 2.79 -21.79 16.04
CA ALA A 17 2.56 -21.62 14.62
C ALA A 17 2.17 -20.16 14.32
N LEU A 18 2.94 -19.49 13.46
CA LEU A 18 2.64 -18.14 12.96
C LEU A 18 1.43 -18.15 12.00
N PHE A 19 1.18 -19.29 11.35
CA PHE A 19 0.08 -19.46 10.41
C PHE A 19 -0.59 -20.82 10.59
N CYS A 20 -1.91 -20.88 10.41
CA CYS A 20 -2.63 -22.13 10.43
C CYS A 20 -2.40 -22.90 9.12
N PRO A 21 -1.80 -24.11 9.13
CA PRO A 21 -1.56 -24.89 7.90
C PRO A 21 -2.86 -25.38 7.26
N GLN A 22 -3.98 -25.30 7.96
CA GLN A 22 -5.26 -25.83 7.50
C GLN A 22 -6.15 -24.77 6.84
N CYS A 23 -5.96 -23.48 7.15
CA CYS A 23 -6.77 -22.41 6.58
C CYS A 23 -6.01 -21.14 6.19
N GLY A 24 -4.71 -21.03 6.49
CA GLY A 24 -3.89 -19.86 6.16
C GLY A 24 -4.01 -18.68 7.13
N TYR A 25 -4.80 -18.80 8.20
CA TYR A 25 -4.98 -17.72 9.19
C TYR A 25 -3.66 -17.32 9.84
N SER A 26 -3.33 -16.03 9.87
CA SER A 26 -2.16 -15.49 10.57
C SER A 26 -2.43 -15.33 12.07
N ILE A 27 -1.64 -16.02 12.88
CA ILE A 27 -1.74 -16.07 14.33
C ILE A 27 -0.70 -15.10 14.87
N LYS A 28 -1.10 -13.83 15.01
CA LYS A 28 -0.27 -12.81 15.65
C LYS A 28 -0.09 -13.17 17.13
N THR A 29 1.02 -13.78 17.49
CA THR A 29 1.41 -13.97 18.89
C THR A 29 2.04 -12.69 19.41
N ASP A 30 1.32 -11.92 20.22
CA ASP A 30 1.91 -10.82 20.99
C ASP A 30 2.90 -11.42 22.03
N PRO A 31 4.20 -11.10 21.97
CA PRO A 31 5.17 -11.59 22.94
C PRO A 31 5.14 -10.68 24.16
N LYS A 32 4.19 -10.88 25.07
CA LYS A 32 4.36 -10.44 26.46
C LYS A 32 4.71 -11.64 27.33
N GLN A 33 5.96 -11.60 27.80
CA GLN A 33 6.59 -12.40 28.88
C GLN A 33 7.07 -13.82 28.55
N LYS A 34 8.37 -13.93 28.23
CA LYS A 34 9.40 -14.39 29.19
C LYS A 34 10.84 -14.07 28.72
N SER A 35 11.56 -13.44 29.64
CA SER A 35 13.00 -13.16 29.82
C SER A 35 13.93 -14.37 29.50
N SER A 36 15.23 -14.28 29.20
CA SER A 36 16.30 -13.33 29.56
C SER A 36 17.46 -13.41 28.54
N ASP A 37 18.30 -12.36 28.52
CA ASP A 37 19.70 -12.29 28.08
C ASP A 37 20.10 -12.72 26.65
N ILE A 38 20.55 -11.76 25.84
CA ILE A 38 21.84 -11.73 25.10
C ILE A 38 21.95 -10.36 24.36
N LEU A 39 23.17 -9.81 24.36
CA LEU A 39 23.56 -8.49 23.84
C LEU A 39 23.15 -8.24 22.38
N PRO A 40 22.88 -6.96 21.99
CA PRO A 40 22.61 -6.62 20.60
C PRO A 40 23.89 -6.62 19.75
N PRO A 41 23.88 -7.25 18.55
CA PRO A 41 24.94 -7.10 17.56
C PRO A 41 24.86 -5.73 16.87
N GLN A 42 26.03 -5.14 16.62
CA GLN A 42 26.20 -3.81 16.05
C GLN A 42 25.75 -3.77 14.57
N THR A 43 24.87 -2.82 14.24
CA THR A 43 24.46 -2.52 12.86
C THR A 43 25.54 -1.70 12.13
N PRO A 44 25.94 -2.02 10.89
CA PRO A 44 26.77 -1.13 10.07
C PRO A 44 25.96 0.07 9.56
N LYS A 45 26.53 1.27 9.72
CA LYS A 45 25.99 2.56 9.23
C LYS A 45 25.88 2.56 7.71
N LYS A 46 24.68 2.86 7.20
CA LYS A 46 24.39 3.19 5.80
C LYS A 46 24.86 4.62 5.51
N GLN A 47 25.87 4.76 4.66
CA GLN A 47 26.34 6.05 4.14
C GLN A 47 25.41 6.56 3.01
N ASN A 48 25.11 7.85 3.04
CA ASN A 48 24.19 8.55 2.16
C ASN A 48 24.98 9.42 1.15
N ASN A 49 24.90 9.07 -0.14
CA ASN A 49 25.55 9.80 -1.22
C ASN A 49 24.75 11.07 -1.57
N GLY A 50 25.20 12.23 -1.07
CA GLY A 50 24.64 13.53 -1.40
C GLY A 50 25.31 14.15 -2.64
N CYS A 51 24.66 14.05 -3.79
CA CYS A 51 25.06 14.77 -5.02
C CYS A 51 23.88 15.52 -5.69
N GLY A 52 22.62 15.18 -5.38
CA GLY A 52 21.45 15.83 -5.98
C GLY A 52 21.01 17.15 -5.34
N ILE A 53 21.33 17.38 -4.06
CA ILE A 53 20.85 18.56 -3.30
C ILE A 53 21.56 19.85 -3.74
N VAL A 54 22.82 19.77 -4.17
CA VAL A 54 23.61 20.95 -4.61
C VAL A 54 23.06 21.55 -5.91
N LEU A 55 22.58 20.72 -6.85
CA LEU A 55 22.00 21.19 -8.12
C LEU A 55 20.67 21.92 -7.93
N LEU A 56 19.88 21.53 -6.91
CA LEU A 56 18.60 22.16 -6.58
C LEU A 56 18.80 23.59 -6.04
N PHE A 57 19.80 23.81 -5.19
CA PHE A 57 20.11 25.14 -4.66
C PHE A 57 20.68 26.08 -5.72
N ILE A 58 21.52 25.58 -6.64
CA ILE A 58 22.06 26.39 -7.75
C ILE A 58 20.94 26.83 -8.70
N GLY A 59 19.99 25.94 -9.02
CA GLY A 59 18.83 26.28 -9.85
C GLY A 59 17.93 27.35 -9.23
N ILE A 60 17.65 27.26 -7.92
CA ILE A 60 16.83 28.24 -7.21
C ILE A 60 17.50 29.62 -7.17
N LEU A 61 18.82 29.68 -6.92
CA LEU A 61 19.55 30.94 -6.93
C LEU A 61 19.59 31.58 -8.33
N PHE A 62 19.67 30.77 -9.39
CA PHE A 62 19.62 31.25 -10.77
C PHE A 62 18.25 31.83 -11.13
N ILE A 63 17.16 31.21 -10.69
CA ILE A 63 15.79 31.75 -10.91
C ILE A 63 15.59 33.08 -10.17
N ILE A 64 16.08 33.20 -8.92
CA ILE A 64 16.00 34.47 -8.17
C ILE A 64 16.80 35.58 -8.88
N PHE A 65 17.96 35.24 -9.45
CA PHE A 65 18.76 36.18 -10.24
C PHE A 65 18.01 36.65 -11.50
N LEU A 66 17.35 35.75 -12.23
CA LEU A 66 16.55 36.10 -13.40
C LEU A 66 15.37 37.03 -13.05
N ILE A 67 14.70 36.82 -11.92
CA ILE A 67 13.61 37.71 -11.46
C ILE A 67 14.15 39.12 -11.16
N LYS A 68 15.33 39.23 -10.54
CA LYS A 68 15.94 40.52 -10.21
C LYS A 68 16.43 41.33 -11.42
N THR A 69 16.64 40.70 -12.57
CA THR A 69 17.16 41.38 -13.77
C THR A 69 16.04 41.94 -14.67
N CYS A 70 14.77 41.72 -14.32
CA CYS A 70 13.62 42.14 -15.14
C CYS A 70 12.64 43.10 -14.43
N SER A 71 13.01 43.76 -13.34
CA SER A 71 12.12 44.75 -12.72
C SER A 71 12.90 45.97 -12.25
N GLU A 72 13.16 46.86 -13.20
CA GLU A 72 13.35 48.28 -12.93
C GLU A 72 12.05 48.97 -13.36
N THR A 73 11.16 49.20 -12.40
CA THR A 73 10.02 50.10 -12.54
C THR A 73 9.85 50.86 -11.24
N GLU A 74 9.88 52.19 -11.35
CA GLU A 74 9.64 53.15 -10.28
C GLU A 74 8.18 53.07 -9.80
N ASP A 75 7.97 52.90 -8.50
CA ASP A 75 6.64 52.96 -7.90
C ASP A 75 6.38 54.36 -7.32
N HIS A 76 5.57 55.13 -8.04
CA HIS A 76 4.81 56.23 -7.46
C HIS A 76 3.44 55.73 -6.97
N SER A 77 3.20 55.99 -5.69
CA SER A 77 1.96 55.89 -4.92
C SER A 77 0.65 56.12 -5.69
N ASN A 78 -0.36 55.26 -5.47
CA ASN A 78 -1.58 55.65 -4.74
C ASN A 78 -2.55 54.47 -4.50
N SER A 79 -3.08 54.45 -3.27
CA SER A 79 -4.20 53.63 -2.78
C SER A 79 -5.52 54.08 -3.42
N PRO A 80 -6.48 53.16 -3.63
CA PRO A 80 -7.71 53.27 -2.86
C PRO A 80 -8.17 51.92 -2.28
N SER A 81 -8.26 51.91 -0.96
CA SER A 81 -8.92 50.89 -0.14
C SER A 81 -10.42 51.09 -0.20
N GLU A 82 -11.16 50.27 -0.96
CA GLU A 82 -12.60 49.98 -0.75
C GLU A 82 -13.12 48.86 -1.69
N THR A 83 -12.51 47.66 -1.72
CA THR A 83 -13.09 46.50 -2.45
C THR A 83 -12.73 45.12 -1.87
N VAL A 84 -12.19 45.05 -0.64
CA VAL A 84 -11.60 43.79 -0.12
C VAL A 84 -12.63 42.88 0.60
N SER A 85 -13.79 43.38 1.02
CA SER A 85 -14.72 42.62 1.88
C SER A 85 -15.79 41.80 1.14
N GLN A 86 -16.02 42.03 -0.16
CA GLN A 86 -16.99 41.25 -0.96
C GLN A 86 -16.36 40.09 -1.73
N PHE A 87 -15.08 40.20 -2.14
CA PHE A 87 -14.39 39.13 -2.89
C PHE A 87 -14.18 37.85 -2.05
N SER A 88 -13.91 37.96 -0.74
CA SER A 88 -13.61 36.79 0.11
C SER A 88 -14.81 35.87 0.39
N LYS A 89 -16.04 36.40 0.32
CA LYS A 89 -17.27 35.63 0.54
C LYS A 89 -17.72 34.90 -0.72
N GLU A 90 -17.65 35.57 -1.87
CA GLU A 90 -17.96 34.95 -3.18
C GLU A 90 -17.00 33.78 -3.47
N ASP A 91 -15.71 33.99 -3.23
CA ASP A 91 -14.67 32.97 -3.44
C ASP A 91 -14.81 31.78 -2.49
N SER A 92 -15.17 32.02 -1.22
CA SER A 92 -15.40 30.93 -0.26
C SER A 92 -16.67 30.13 -0.56
N ILE A 93 -17.75 30.79 -1.02
CA ILE A 93 -18.97 30.12 -1.47
C ILE A 93 -18.71 29.28 -2.72
N LYS A 94 -17.99 29.82 -3.70
CA LYS A 94 -17.64 29.11 -4.94
C LYS A 94 -16.73 27.91 -4.68
N ASN A 95 -15.76 28.04 -3.79
CA ASN A 95 -14.90 26.93 -3.37
C ASN A 95 -15.69 25.84 -2.65
N LYS A 96 -16.60 26.22 -1.75
CA LYS A 96 -17.49 25.26 -1.08
C LYS A 96 -18.37 24.51 -2.07
N ALA A 97 -19.04 25.21 -2.99
CA ALA A 97 -19.87 24.59 -4.01
C ALA A 97 -19.09 23.63 -4.92
N LYS A 98 -17.82 23.95 -5.23
CA LYS A 98 -16.91 23.06 -5.97
C LYS A 98 -16.49 21.84 -5.17
N ILE A 99 -16.24 21.98 -3.88
CA ILE A 99 -15.91 20.85 -3.00
C ILE A 99 -17.12 19.91 -2.87
N ASP A 100 -18.32 20.47 -2.66
CA ASP A 100 -19.56 19.72 -2.53
C ASP A 100 -19.88 18.95 -3.82
N SER A 101 -19.62 19.55 -5.00
CA SER A 101 -19.82 18.86 -6.28
C SER A 101 -18.82 17.73 -6.52
N ILE A 102 -17.56 17.90 -6.11
CA ILE A 102 -16.55 16.83 -6.16
C ILE A 102 -16.92 15.67 -5.24
N ASP A 103 -17.35 15.95 -4.00
CA ASP A 103 -17.81 14.94 -3.05
C ASP A 103 -19.03 14.17 -3.58
N GLN A 104 -20.00 14.88 -4.17
CA GLN A 104 -21.16 14.26 -4.80
C GLN A 104 -20.75 13.35 -5.97
N GLN A 105 -19.80 13.78 -6.79
CA GLN A 105 -19.32 12.99 -7.92
C GLN A 105 -18.54 11.75 -7.47
N GLN A 106 -17.69 11.87 -6.45
CA GLN A 106 -16.99 10.74 -5.84
C GLN A 106 -17.97 9.73 -5.23
N LYS A 107 -19.06 10.20 -4.59
CA LYS A 107 -20.12 9.33 -4.07
C LYS A 107 -20.80 8.54 -5.19
N ILE A 108 -21.22 9.20 -6.26
CA ILE A 108 -21.86 8.56 -7.42
C ILE A 108 -20.91 7.53 -8.06
N GLU A 109 -19.64 7.88 -8.23
CA GLU A 109 -18.63 6.98 -8.79
C GLU A 109 -18.39 5.77 -7.87
N ASN A 110 -18.33 5.99 -6.56
CA ASN A 110 -18.16 4.91 -5.59
C ASN A 110 -19.38 3.97 -5.57
N GLU A 111 -20.60 4.50 -5.61
CA GLU A 111 -21.82 3.70 -5.73
C GLU A 111 -21.85 2.88 -7.04
N LYS A 112 -21.40 3.48 -8.15
CA LYS A 112 -21.27 2.78 -9.43
C LYS A 112 -20.23 1.66 -9.34
N PHE A 113 -19.07 1.92 -8.74
CA PHE A 113 -18.02 0.93 -8.52
C PHE A 113 -18.52 -0.26 -7.68
N LEU A 114 -19.19 0.00 -6.56
CA LEU A 114 -19.71 -1.04 -5.64
C LEU A 114 -20.70 -2.01 -6.30
N LYS A 115 -21.36 -1.61 -7.40
CA LYS A 115 -22.26 -2.48 -8.18
C LYS A 115 -21.52 -3.45 -9.10
N THR A 116 -20.26 -3.17 -9.45
CA THR A 116 -19.43 -4.02 -10.33
C THR A 116 -18.98 -5.31 -9.64
N LYS A 117 -18.40 -6.26 -10.40
CA LYS A 117 -17.75 -7.45 -9.83
C LYS A 117 -16.61 -7.05 -8.88
N ALA A 118 -15.73 -6.17 -9.33
CA ALA A 118 -14.64 -5.61 -8.52
C ALA A 118 -15.14 -4.95 -7.23
N GLY A 119 -16.20 -4.14 -7.31
CA GLY A 119 -16.79 -3.51 -6.13
C GLY A 119 -17.36 -4.49 -5.11
N LYS A 120 -17.93 -5.61 -5.56
CA LYS A 120 -18.37 -6.70 -4.67
C LYS A 120 -17.19 -7.41 -4.01
N ILE A 121 -16.06 -7.54 -4.69
CA ILE A 121 -14.81 -8.08 -4.12
C ILE A 121 -14.28 -7.11 -3.06
N HIS A 122 -14.15 -5.83 -3.40
CA HIS A 122 -13.69 -4.78 -2.48
C HIS A 122 -14.56 -4.65 -1.22
N LYS A 123 -15.89 -4.85 -1.35
CA LYS A 123 -16.79 -4.88 -0.18
C LYS A 123 -16.45 -6.02 0.80
N LYS A 124 -15.94 -7.15 0.31
CA LYS A 124 -15.50 -8.29 1.13
C LYS A 124 -14.07 -8.13 1.63
N HIS A 125 -13.24 -7.44 0.86
CA HIS A 125 -11.82 -7.19 1.10
C HIS A 125 -11.52 -5.68 1.03
N PRO A 126 -11.98 -4.89 2.02
CA PRO A 126 -11.78 -3.44 2.02
C PRO A 126 -10.31 -3.02 2.14
N GLU A 127 -9.44 -3.93 2.61
CA GLU A 127 -7.99 -3.77 2.67
C GLU A 127 -7.31 -3.82 1.29
N TRP A 128 -7.97 -4.38 0.28
CA TRP A 128 -7.44 -4.43 -1.09
C TRP A 128 -7.79 -3.16 -1.85
N SER A 129 -6.86 -2.67 -2.66
CA SER A 129 -7.11 -1.50 -3.50
C SER A 129 -8.22 -1.77 -4.52
N LYS A 130 -8.86 -0.69 -5.01
CA LYS A 130 -9.89 -0.82 -6.05
C LYS A 130 -9.29 -1.40 -7.32
N GLU A 131 -8.07 -1.02 -7.63
CA GLU A 131 -7.28 -1.44 -8.79
C GLU A 131 -6.99 -2.94 -8.74
N ASP A 132 -6.59 -3.46 -7.58
CA ASP A 132 -6.37 -4.90 -7.40
C ASP A 132 -7.69 -5.66 -7.50
N CYS A 133 -8.77 -5.15 -6.92
CA CYS A 133 -10.09 -5.76 -7.05
C CYS A 133 -10.56 -5.83 -8.52
N ILE A 134 -10.22 -4.83 -9.34
CA ILE A 134 -10.48 -4.84 -10.79
C ILE A 134 -9.69 -5.97 -11.45
N LYS A 135 -8.38 -6.05 -11.24
CA LYS A 135 -7.52 -7.12 -11.78
C LYS A 135 -8.00 -8.51 -11.37
N ILE A 136 -8.35 -8.70 -10.09
CA ILE A 136 -8.88 -9.95 -9.55
C ILE A 136 -10.21 -10.31 -10.22
N SER A 137 -11.11 -9.34 -10.43
CA SER A 137 -12.38 -9.57 -11.10
C SER A 137 -12.24 -10.01 -12.57
N GLU A 138 -11.07 -9.73 -13.16
CA GLU A 138 -10.66 -10.12 -14.51
C GLU A 138 -9.77 -11.38 -14.52
N HIS A 139 -9.59 -12.05 -13.37
CA HIS A 139 -8.70 -13.21 -13.18
C HIS A 139 -7.25 -12.95 -13.61
N LYS A 140 -6.79 -11.69 -13.51
CA LYS A 140 -5.40 -11.33 -13.82
C LYS A 140 -4.50 -11.70 -12.65
N ILE A 141 -3.35 -12.25 -12.98
CA ILE A 141 -2.26 -12.59 -12.06
C ILE A 141 -1.08 -11.66 -12.38
N TRP A 142 -0.44 -11.08 -11.36
CA TRP A 142 0.67 -10.14 -11.56
C TRP A 142 1.71 -10.24 -10.45
N ILE A 143 2.97 -9.92 -10.78
CA ILE A 143 4.03 -9.77 -9.78
C ILE A 143 3.72 -8.55 -8.90
N GLY A 144 3.86 -8.70 -7.59
CA GLY A 144 3.47 -7.69 -6.62
C GLY A 144 2.06 -7.90 -6.04
N MET A 145 1.29 -8.88 -6.51
CA MET A 145 0.02 -9.23 -5.87
C MET A 145 0.27 -9.94 -4.53
N HIS A 146 -0.65 -9.77 -3.58
CA HIS A 146 -0.58 -10.51 -2.32
C HIS A 146 -1.08 -11.95 -2.51
N TYR A 147 -0.53 -12.89 -1.76
CA TYR A 147 -0.80 -14.32 -1.89
C TYR A 147 -2.28 -14.69 -1.64
N ASP A 148 -2.96 -13.99 -0.74
CA ASP A 148 -4.40 -14.19 -0.50
C ASP A 148 -5.28 -13.83 -1.71
N MET A 149 -4.90 -12.82 -2.49
CA MET A 149 -5.56 -12.44 -3.75
C MET A 149 -5.42 -13.56 -4.78
N LEU A 150 -4.25 -14.19 -4.84
CA LEU A 150 -4.00 -15.32 -5.73
C LEU A 150 -4.87 -16.52 -5.33
N VAL A 151 -4.93 -16.81 -4.04
CA VAL A 151 -5.81 -17.86 -3.48
C VAL A 151 -7.29 -17.54 -3.71
N TYR A 152 -7.69 -16.27 -3.72
CA TYR A 152 -9.06 -15.88 -4.07
C TYR A 152 -9.40 -16.23 -5.53
N ILE A 153 -8.46 -16.00 -6.46
CA ILE A 153 -8.65 -16.29 -7.89
C ILE A 153 -8.63 -17.80 -8.16
N ARG A 154 -7.63 -18.51 -7.62
CA ARG A 154 -7.35 -19.91 -8.00
C ARG A 154 -7.84 -20.95 -6.99
N GLY A 155 -8.36 -20.52 -5.83
CA GLY A 155 -8.56 -21.42 -4.70
C GLY A 155 -7.24 -21.78 -4.01
N ARG A 156 -7.26 -22.78 -3.13
CA ARG A 156 -6.04 -23.19 -2.40
C ARG A 156 -5.07 -23.95 -3.30
N PRO A 157 -3.75 -23.76 -3.13
CA PRO A 157 -2.77 -24.55 -3.86
C PRO A 157 -2.86 -26.03 -3.46
N ASN A 158 -2.37 -26.89 -4.34
CA ASN A 158 -2.22 -28.31 -4.08
C ASN A 158 -1.06 -28.59 -3.11
N ASN A 159 -0.01 -27.77 -3.17
CA ASN A 159 1.17 -27.91 -2.32
C ASN A 159 1.76 -26.53 -1.98
N ILE A 160 2.33 -26.41 -0.77
CA ILE A 160 3.14 -25.27 -0.34
C ILE A 160 4.44 -25.82 0.27
N ASN A 161 5.57 -25.50 -0.35
CA ASN A 161 6.90 -25.77 0.19
C ASN A 161 7.46 -24.52 0.85
N THR A 162 8.17 -24.70 1.96
CA THR A 162 8.92 -23.64 2.64
C THR A 162 10.41 -23.95 2.57
N SER A 163 11.22 -22.96 2.20
CA SER A 163 12.67 -23.01 2.23
C SER A 163 13.22 -21.80 3.00
N ASN A 164 14.49 -21.83 3.37
CA ASN A 164 15.18 -20.68 3.97
C ASN A 164 16.65 -20.71 3.53
N TYR A 165 17.12 -19.63 2.90
CA TYR A 165 18.46 -19.53 2.33
C TYR A 165 19.38 -18.58 3.12
N GLY A 166 18.98 -18.19 4.34
CA GLY A 166 19.73 -17.31 5.23
C GLY A 166 19.20 -15.87 5.29
N ASP A 167 18.21 -15.52 4.48
CA ASP A 167 17.56 -14.21 4.38
C ASP A 167 16.10 -14.22 4.88
N GLY A 168 15.61 -15.37 5.32
CA GLY A 168 14.24 -15.56 5.79
C GLY A 168 13.56 -16.74 5.09
N PRO A 169 12.36 -17.14 5.55
CA PRO A 169 11.60 -18.18 4.90
C PRO A 169 11.04 -17.67 3.56
N ASN A 170 11.23 -18.51 2.55
CA ASN A 170 10.66 -18.38 1.22
C ASN A 170 9.63 -19.49 1.02
N TYR A 171 8.61 -19.21 0.21
CA TYR A 171 7.49 -20.10 -0.04
C TYR A 171 7.31 -20.33 -1.53
N GLN A 172 6.95 -21.57 -1.88
CA GLN A 172 6.53 -21.96 -3.21
C GLN A 172 5.15 -22.61 -3.10
N ALA A 173 4.12 -21.97 -3.67
CA ALA A 173 2.75 -22.49 -3.72
C ALA A 173 2.42 -22.97 -5.14
N CYS A 174 2.04 -24.24 -5.30
CA CYS A 174 1.82 -24.85 -6.61
C CYS A 174 0.37 -25.31 -6.81
N TRP A 175 -0.16 -25.04 -8.01
CA TRP A 175 -1.41 -25.58 -8.54
C TRP A 175 -1.09 -26.58 -9.64
N TYR A 176 -1.80 -27.71 -9.64
CA TYR A 176 -1.63 -28.81 -10.60
C TYR A 176 -2.86 -29.00 -11.49
N ASP A 177 -3.74 -28.00 -11.55
CA ASP A 177 -4.92 -27.98 -12.42
C ASP A 177 -4.52 -27.75 -13.89
N TYR A 178 -5.49 -27.46 -14.77
CA TYR A 178 -5.31 -27.42 -16.23
C TYR A 178 -4.10 -26.58 -16.70
N ASP A 179 -3.69 -25.58 -15.92
CA ASP A 179 -2.50 -24.78 -16.15
C ASP A 179 -1.56 -24.83 -14.92
N PRO A 180 -0.72 -25.89 -14.82
CA PRO A 180 0.15 -26.11 -13.68
C PRO A 180 1.16 -24.98 -13.52
N SER A 181 1.15 -24.35 -12.36
CA SER A 181 1.98 -23.18 -12.08
C SER A 181 2.40 -23.17 -10.61
N CYS A 182 3.62 -22.71 -10.35
CA CYS A 182 4.11 -22.45 -9.01
C CYS A 182 4.43 -20.97 -8.83
N PHE A 183 4.02 -20.43 -7.69
CA PHE A 183 4.17 -19.04 -7.31
C PHE A 183 5.13 -18.93 -6.13
N TYR A 184 6.03 -17.96 -6.19
CA TYR A 184 7.08 -17.77 -5.19
C TYR A 184 6.87 -16.44 -4.46
N PHE A 185 7.05 -16.45 -3.15
CA PHE A 185 6.92 -15.30 -2.26
C PHE A 185 7.68 -15.53 -0.95
N ASP A 186 7.86 -14.47 -0.15
CA ASP A 186 8.53 -14.51 1.16
C ASP A 186 7.55 -14.17 2.29
N GLU A 187 8.06 -13.84 3.48
CA GLU A 187 7.24 -13.42 4.64
C GLU A 187 6.32 -12.22 4.37
N SER A 188 6.63 -11.37 3.38
CA SER A 188 5.77 -10.26 2.98
C SER A 188 4.49 -10.72 2.28
N GLN A 189 4.40 -12.00 1.90
CA GLN A 189 3.27 -12.60 1.19
C GLN A 189 3.03 -11.97 -0.19
N ILE A 190 4.01 -11.25 -0.73
CA ILE A 190 3.94 -10.66 -2.07
C ILE A 190 4.54 -11.63 -3.08
N ILE A 191 3.78 -11.92 -4.14
CA ILE A 191 4.26 -12.76 -5.24
C ILE A 191 5.41 -12.05 -5.96
N THR A 192 6.58 -12.67 -5.96
CA THR A 192 7.81 -12.13 -6.57
C THR A 192 8.12 -12.75 -7.93
N SER A 193 7.69 -14.00 -8.16
CA SER A 193 7.83 -14.69 -9.44
C SER A 193 6.84 -15.85 -9.57
N TYR A 194 6.64 -16.34 -10.79
CA TYR A 194 5.91 -17.57 -11.11
C TYR A 194 6.37 -18.13 -12.46
N ASN A 195 6.06 -19.40 -12.71
CA ASN A 195 6.42 -20.12 -13.94
C ASN A 195 5.20 -20.58 -14.74
#